data_AF-A0A2D5ZWA9-F1
#
_entry.id   AF-A0A2D5ZWA9-F1
#
_cell.length_a   1.000
_cell.length_b   1.000
_cell.length_c   1.000
_cell.angle_alpha   90.00
_cell.angle_beta   90.00
_cell.angle_gamma   90.00
#
_symmetry.space_group_name_H-M   'P 1'
#
loop_
_entity.id
_entity.type
_entity.pdbx_description
1 polymer ?
#
loop_
_entity_poly.entity_id
_entity_poly.type
_entity_poly.pdbx_seq_one_letter_code
_entity_poly.pdbx_strand_id
1 'polypeptide(L)'
;MKRDIWFDDRRRSLSPMYWSLFFGSRVIAELPRPIGVEVGKQFLLNPRSRRDYKFTVQEPSRSVAVPTEVGNVVLHHFAGEGPTLLLVHGWGDTSYRFSAMIKELCGLGYNVYAFDQIGHGKSEGDVSHLFGFIKGLEAVMTHIEQQDSIHGVVAHSMGTLSLLNLSSEMLQGRRVVLVAPPIEYFGDMFVKIRQAGVSKKMLMHILEHYSRRHGIPWQNLEPVHHRAKLHSGIFVVHDQQDRICPYMNSRQFFASTPVTFHSTDGLGHHRVLRDRDVFAMIVKHMGVVVKP
;
A
#
# COMPACT_ATOMS: atom_id res chain seq x y z
N MET A 1 -19.79 -10.37 -2.70
CA MET A 1 -18.39 -10.10 -2.29
C MET A 1 -18.40 -9.52 -0.87
N LYS A 2 -17.81 -10.20 0.12
CA LYS A 2 -17.72 -9.68 1.50
C LYS A 2 -16.83 -8.43 1.50
N ARG A 3 -17.42 -7.23 1.63
CA ARG A 3 -16.66 -5.97 1.68
C ARG A 3 -15.81 -5.92 2.95
N ASP A 4 -14.54 -5.57 2.78
CA ASP A 4 -13.59 -5.39 3.87
C ASP A 4 -14.03 -4.26 4.80
N ILE A 5 -13.77 -4.41 6.10
CA ILE A 5 -14.11 -3.43 7.15
C ILE A 5 -13.43 -2.08 6.90
N TRP A 6 -12.30 -2.08 6.20
CA TRP A 6 -11.51 -0.88 5.93
C TRP A 6 -12.08 0.02 4.82
N PHE A 7 -13.08 -0.45 4.07
CA PHE A 7 -13.66 0.28 2.92
C PHE A 7 -15.19 0.37 2.91
N ASP A 8 -15.87 0.13 4.05
CA ASP A 8 -17.34 0.22 4.14
C ASP A 8 -17.78 1.42 4.99
N ASP A 9 -18.12 2.53 4.32
CA ASP A 9 -18.52 3.79 4.97
C ASP A 9 -19.97 3.80 5.49
N ARG A 10 -20.71 2.70 5.38
CA ARG A 10 -22.09 2.65 5.85
C ARG A 10 -22.12 2.57 7.37
N ARG A 11 -22.84 3.52 8.01
CA ARG A 11 -23.25 3.41 9.41
C ARG A 11 -24.12 2.17 9.60
N ARG A 12 -23.50 1.07 10.00
CA ARG A 12 -24.14 -0.24 10.22
C ARG A 12 -24.64 -0.42 11.64
N SER A 13 -25.04 0.65 12.33
CA SER A 13 -25.26 0.62 13.79
C SER A 13 -26.33 -0.38 14.28
N LEU A 14 -27.02 -1.10 13.37
CA LEU A 14 -28.04 -2.10 13.71
C LEU A 14 -28.06 -3.34 12.78
N SER A 15 -27.04 -3.59 11.94
CA SER A 15 -27.07 -4.77 11.05
C SER A 15 -26.65 -6.06 11.79
N PRO A 16 -27.16 -7.25 11.43
CA PRO A 16 -26.70 -8.52 12.00
C PRO A 16 -25.18 -8.68 11.94
N MET A 17 -24.56 -8.24 10.84
CA MET A 17 -23.11 -8.26 10.69
C MET A 17 -22.39 -7.36 11.70
N TYR A 18 -22.94 -6.19 12.02
CA TYR A 18 -22.37 -5.31 13.05
C TYR A 18 -22.37 -6.01 14.41
N TRP A 19 -23.49 -6.63 14.81
CA TRP A 19 -23.56 -7.35 16.07
C TRP A 19 -22.62 -8.56 16.12
N SER A 20 -22.47 -9.30 15.01
CA SER A 20 -21.47 -10.36 14.90
C SER A 20 -20.04 -9.84 15.09
N LEU A 21 -19.68 -8.73 14.44
CA LEU A 21 -18.35 -8.11 14.61
C LEU A 21 -18.15 -7.60 16.04
N PHE A 22 -19.20 -7.00 16.62
CA PHE A 22 -19.19 -6.39 17.95
C PHE A 22 -18.98 -7.40 19.07
N PHE A 23 -19.76 -8.48 19.10
CA PHE A 23 -19.63 -9.52 20.12
C PHE A 23 -18.41 -10.39 19.87
N GLY A 24 -18.16 -10.81 18.61
CA GLY A 24 -17.02 -11.65 18.26
C GLY A 24 -15.68 -11.01 18.65
N SER A 25 -15.47 -9.74 18.31
CA SER A 25 -14.22 -9.04 18.65
C SER A 25 -14.00 -8.84 20.16
N ARG A 26 -15.08 -8.79 20.97
CA ARG A 26 -14.96 -8.70 22.44
C ARG A 26 -14.59 -10.04 23.06
N VAL A 27 -15.21 -11.13 22.60
CA VAL A 27 -14.83 -12.49 23.03
C VAL A 27 -13.34 -12.71 22.72
N ILE A 28 -12.90 -12.37 21.51
CA ILE A 28 -11.47 -12.49 21.12
C ILE A 28 -10.57 -11.62 22.01
N ALA A 29 -11.00 -10.41 22.38
CA ALA A 29 -10.22 -9.49 23.22
C ALA A 29 -9.99 -10.00 24.66
N GLU A 30 -10.86 -10.88 25.16
CA GLU A 30 -10.77 -11.47 26.50
C GLU A 30 -10.05 -12.83 26.52
N LEU A 31 -9.75 -13.42 25.35
CA LEU A 31 -8.93 -14.63 25.28
C LEU A 31 -7.50 -14.38 25.79
N PRO A 32 -6.78 -15.42 26.24
CA PRO A 32 -5.36 -15.33 26.55
C PRO A 32 -4.59 -14.70 25.37
N ARG A 33 -3.68 -13.76 25.67
CA ARG A 33 -3.06 -12.89 24.65
C ARG A 33 -2.53 -13.61 23.40
N PRO A 34 -1.78 -14.74 23.49
CA PRO A 34 -1.29 -15.43 22.30
C PRO A 34 -2.44 -15.92 21.38
N ILE A 35 -3.50 -16.46 21.98
CA ILE A 35 -4.67 -16.99 21.26
C ILE A 35 -5.51 -15.85 20.69
N GLY A 36 -5.81 -14.83 21.51
CA GLY A 36 -6.61 -13.69 21.09
C GLY A 36 -5.98 -12.90 19.95
N VAL A 37 -4.65 -12.77 19.95
CA VAL A 37 -3.93 -12.14 18.83
C VAL A 37 -4.04 -12.98 17.56
N GLU A 38 -3.84 -14.29 17.63
CA GLU A 38 -3.85 -15.14 16.43
C GLU A 38 -5.23 -15.16 15.75
N VAL A 39 -6.28 -15.35 16.54
CA VAL A 39 -7.67 -15.27 16.04
C VAL A 39 -7.99 -13.84 15.56
N GLY A 40 -7.53 -12.82 16.28
CA GLY A 40 -7.75 -11.42 15.95
C GLY A 40 -7.09 -10.99 14.63
N LYS A 41 -5.91 -11.53 14.30
CA LYS A 41 -5.24 -11.30 13.01
C LYS A 41 -6.09 -11.82 11.86
N GLN A 42 -6.53 -13.08 11.91
CA GLN A 42 -7.39 -13.65 10.86
C GLN A 42 -8.70 -12.87 10.69
N PHE A 43 -9.18 -12.27 11.79
CA PHE A 43 -10.40 -11.49 11.79
C PHE A 43 -10.26 -10.08 11.19
N LEU A 44 -9.19 -9.32 11.53
CA LEU A 44 -9.02 -7.91 11.10
C LEU A 44 -8.05 -7.70 9.95
N LEU A 45 -7.09 -8.59 9.82
CA LEU A 45 -5.93 -8.41 8.96
C LEU A 45 -6.00 -9.25 7.67
N ASN A 46 -7.16 -9.86 7.38
CA ASN A 46 -7.38 -10.47 6.09
C ASN A 46 -7.83 -9.41 5.06
N PRO A 47 -7.02 -9.10 4.04
CA PRO A 47 -7.31 -8.02 3.11
C PRO A 47 -8.41 -8.35 2.09
N ARG A 48 -8.83 -9.62 2.04
CA ARG A 48 -9.79 -10.14 1.05
C ARG A 48 -9.42 -9.78 -0.39
N SER A 49 -8.12 -9.67 -0.63
CA SER A 49 -7.55 -9.39 -1.94
C SER A 49 -7.97 -10.46 -2.94
N ARG A 50 -8.16 -10.03 -4.20
CA ARG A 50 -8.29 -10.96 -5.32
C ARG A 50 -7.06 -11.88 -5.36
N ARG A 51 -7.28 -13.19 -5.53
CA ARG A 51 -6.22 -14.21 -5.62
C ARG A 51 -5.95 -14.68 -7.04
N ASP A 52 -7.00 -14.79 -7.83
CA ASP A 52 -6.90 -15.22 -9.22
C ASP A 52 -7.10 -14.04 -10.17
N TYR A 53 -6.05 -13.71 -10.93
CA TYR A 53 -6.08 -12.74 -12.01
C TYR A 53 -4.98 -13.04 -13.04
N LYS A 54 -5.19 -12.53 -14.25
CA LYS A 54 -4.25 -12.60 -15.37
C LYS A 54 -4.03 -11.22 -15.97
N PHE A 55 -2.79 -10.89 -16.29
CA PHE A 55 -2.46 -9.66 -16.99
C PHE A 55 -2.78 -9.79 -18.48
N THR A 56 -4.02 -9.50 -18.88
CA THR A 56 -4.47 -9.70 -20.28
C THR A 56 -4.01 -8.62 -21.25
N VAL A 57 -3.50 -7.50 -20.72
CA VAL A 57 -3.18 -6.30 -21.51
C VAL A 57 -1.69 -6.22 -21.83
N GLN A 58 -0.84 -6.69 -20.91
CA GLN A 58 0.61 -6.82 -21.04
C GLN A 58 1.01 -7.95 -20.09
N GLU A 59 1.45 -9.09 -20.61
CA GLU A 59 1.86 -10.22 -19.75
C GLU A 59 3.27 -10.02 -19.18
N PRO A 60 3.53 -10.49 -17.94
CA PRO A 60 4.86 -10.43 -17.37
C PRO A 60 5.79 -11.39 -18.10
N SER A 61 6.98 -10.91 -18.44
CA SER A 61 8.05 -11.70 -19.03
C SER A 61 8.54 -12.79 -18.07
N ARG A 62 8.55 -12.49 -16.77
CA ARG A 62 8.76 -13.48 -15.71
C ARG A 62 7.99 -13.11 -14.45
N SER A 63 7.68 -14.12 -13.65
CA SER A 63 7.18 -13.95 -12.28
C SER A 63 7.98 -14.82 -11.35
N VAL A 64 8.44 -14.27 -10.23
CA VAL A 64 9.29 -14.99 -9.27
C VAL A 64 8.75 -14.81 -7.85
N ALA A 65 8.94 -15.84 -7.02
CA ALA A 65 8.71 -15.73 -5.59
C ALA A 65 9.98 -15.14 -4.95
N VAL A 66 9.83 -14.00 -4.27
CA VAL A 66 10.89 -13.37 -3.48
C VAL A 66 10.67 -13.74 -2.02
N PRO A 67 11.62 -14.44 -1.37
CA PRO A 67 11.50 -14.80 0.03
C PRO A 67 11.64 -13.56 0.93
N THR A 68 10.83 -13.51 1.98
CA THR A 68 10.83 -12.42 2.96
C THR A 68 10.68 -13.00 4.37
N GLU A 69 10.93 -12.18 5.40
CA GLU A 69 10.72 -12.57 6.81
C GLU A 69 9.26 -12.96 7.14
N VAL A 70 8.30 -12.59 6.28
CA VAL A 70 6.86 -12.78 6.50
C VAL A 70 6.22 -13.77 5.51
N GLY A 71 7.01 -14.46 4.70
CA GLY A 71 6.57 -15.38 3.64
C GLY A 71 6.93 -14.89 2.24
N ASN A 72 6.67 -15.71 1.22
CA ASN A 72 7.03 -15.34 -0.15
C ASN A 72 6.08 -14.27 -0.73
N VAL A 73 6.66 -13.26 -1.38
CA VAL A 73 5.91 -12.30 -2.21
C VAL A 73 6.16 -12.57 -3.68
N VAL A 74 5.14 -12.46 -4.53
CA VAL A 74 5.25 -12.68 -5.97
C VAL A 74 5.57 -11.37 -6.65
N LEU A 75 6.75 -11.33 -7.28
CA LEU A 75 7.23 -10.23 -8.11
C LEU A 75 6.99 -10.53 -9.58
N HIS A 76 6.36 -9.61 -10.29
CA HIS A 76 6.15 -9.63 -11.72
C HIS A 76 7.08 -8.65 -12.41
N HIS A 77 7.74 -9.12 -13.46
CA HIS A 77 8.65 -8.33 -14.27
C HIS A 77 8.13 -8.25 -15.70
N PHE A 78 8.06 -7.04 -16.23
CA PHE A 78 7.69 -6.70 -17.59
C PHE A 78 8.90 -6.07 -18.25
N ALA A 79 9.58 -6.85 -19.09
CA ALA A 79 10.87 -6.47 -19.64
C ALA A 79 10.77 -5.20 -20.51
N GLY A 80 11.73 -4.31 -20.32
CA GLY A 80 11.99 -3.13 -21.14
C GLY A 80 13.48 -2.80 -21.08
N GLU A 81 13.93 -1.95 -22.00
CA GLU A 81 15.36 -1.58 -22.12
C GLU A 81 15.69 -0.22 -21.46
N GLY A 82 14.66 0.53 -21.07
CA GLY A 82 14.77 1.81 -20.38
C GLY A 82 14.87 1.69 -18.86
N PRO A 83 14.75 2.82 -18.14
CA PRO A 83 14.90 2.85 -16.69
C PRO A 83 13.93 1.91 -15.95
N THR A 84 14.38 1.40 -14.80
CA THR A 84 13.58 0.46 -14.01
C THR A 84 12.62 1.18 -13.07
N LEU A 85 11.33 0.85 -13.17
CA LEU A 85 10.26 1.38 -12.32
C LEU A 85 9.64 0.27 -11.48
N LEU A 86 9.41 0.54 -10.19
CA LEU A 86 8.67 -0.35 -9.28
C LEU A 86 7.30 0.20 -8.95
N LEU A 87 6.24 -0.60 -9.14
CA LEU A 87 4.86 -0.25 -8.80
C LEU A 87 4.42 -0.99 -7.53
N VAL A 88 3.93 -0.24 -6.54
CA VAL A 88 3.60 -0.73 -5.20
C VAL A 88 2.14 -0.46 -4.88
N HIS A 89 1.32 -1.51 -4.77
CA HIS A 89 -0.11 -1.37 -4.50
C HIS A 89 -0.41 -1.22 -2.99
N GLY A 90 -1.64 -0.78 -2.68
CA GLY A 90 -2.16 -0.65 -1.33
C GLY A 90 -2.99 -1.86 -0.84
N TRP A 91 -3.59 -1.71 0.33
CA TRP A 91 -4.42 -2.73 0.98
C TRP A 91 -5.63 -3.15 0.11
N GLY A 92 -5.93 -4.45 0.09
CA GLY A 92 -7.09 -5.02 -0.62
C GLY A 92 -6.96 -5.03 -2.14
N ASP A 93 -5.83 -4.57 -2.68
CA ASP A 93 -5.53 -4.54 -4.11
C ASP A 93 -4.49 -5.58 -4.52
N THR A 94 -4.11 -5.59 -5.79
CA THR A 94 -2.98 -6.39 -6.30
C THR A 94 -2.15 -5.60 -7.30
N SER A 95 -0.99 -6.13 -7.69
CA SER A 95 -0.18 -5.60 -8.80
C SER A 95 -0.97 -5.43 -10.11
N TYR A 96 -2.03 -6.24 -10.31
CA TYR A 96 -2.97 -6.11 -11.43
C TYR A 96 -3.65 -4.74 -11.52
N ARG A 97 -3.76 -3.99 -10.42
CA ARG A 97 -4.35 -2.64 -10.43
C ARG A 97 -3.66 -1.74 -11.46
N PHE A 98 -2.35 -1.91 -11.60
CA PHE A 98 -1.52 -1.12 -12.48
C PHE A 98 -1.55 -1.58 -13.94
N SER A 99 -2.36 -2.58 -14.33
CA SER A 99 -2.31 -3.15 -15.69
C SER A 99 -2.32 -2.13 -16.83
N ALA A 100 -3.12 -1.07 -16.72
CA ALA A 100 -3.15 0.00 -17.73
C ALA A 100 -1.83 0.80 -17.74
N MET A 101 -1.36 1.22 -16.56
CA MET A 101 -0.10 1.93 -16.39
C MET A 101 1.11 1.09 -16.84
N ILE A 102 1.14 -0.20 -16.50
CA ILE A 102 2.19 -1.13 -16.93
C ILE A 102 2.29 -1.16 -18.45
N LYS A 103 1.15 -1.34 -19.16
CA LYS A 103 1.14 -1.32 -20.62
C LYS A 103 1.70 -0.02 -21.18
N GLU A 104 1.29 1.12 -20.64
CA GLU A 104 1.73 2.42 -21.13
C GLU A 104 3.22 2.66 -20.84
N LEU A 105 3.71 2.32 -19.64
CA LEU A 105 5.12 2.42 -19.27
C LEU A 105 6.01 1.50 -20.11
N CYS A 106 5.65 0.23 -20.28
CA CYS A 106 6.38 -0.69 -21.17
C CYS A 106 6.35 -0.18 -22.61
N GLY A 107 5.21 0.37 -23.05
CA GLY A 107 5.08 1.02 -24.35
C GLY A 107 6.00 2.23 -24.51
N LEU A 108 6.44 2.87 -23.42
CA LEU A 108 7.44 3.94 -23.36
C LEU A 108 8.86 3.42 -23.04
N GLY A 109 9.11 2.12 -23.24
CA GLY A 109 10.43 1.51 -23.09
C GLY A 109 10.88 1.23 -21.66
N TYR A 110 10.13 1.63 -20.62
CA TYR A 110 10.52 1.37 -19.23
C TYR A 110 10.58 -0.12 -18.92
N ASN A 111 11.57 -0.49 -18.12
CA ASN A 111 11.64 -1.79 -17.46
C ASN A 111 10.75 -1.76 -16.21
N VAL A 112 9.69 -2.56 -16.13
CA VAL A 112 8.67 -2.40 -15.08
C VAL A 112 8.59 -3.62 -14.18
N TYR A 113 8.61 -3.37 -12.88
CA TYR A 113 8.32 -4.34 -11.84
C TYR A 113 7.04 -3.97 -11.09
N ALA A 114 6.25 -4.97 -10.74
CA ALA A 114 5.13 -4.83 -9.82
C ALA A 114 5.02 -6.12 -9.01
N PHE A 115 4.68 -6.03 -7.72
CA PHE A 115 4.59 -7.22 -6.87
C PHE A 115 3.30 -7.23 -6.08
N ASP A 116 2.89 -8.43 -5.66
CA ASP A 116 1.78 -8.60 -4.74
C ASP A 116 2.30 -8.58 -3.30
N GLN A 117 1.70 -7.75 -2.46
CA GLN A 117 2.04 -7.66 -1.04
C GLN A 117 1.71 -8.97 -0.31
N ILE A 118 2.35 -9.25 0.84
CA ILE A 118 2.02 -10.43 1.64
C ILE A 118 0.52 -10.47 1.98
N GLY A 119 -0.11 -11.64 1.91
CA GLY A 119 -1.55 -11.79 2.09
C GLY A 119 -2.41 -11.29 0.93
N HIS A 120 -1.81 -10.76 -0.14
CA HIS A 120 -2.50 -10.24 -1.33
C HIS A 120 -2.15 -11.03 -2.58
N GLY A 121 -3.02 -10.94 -3.59
CA GLY A 121 -2.75 -11.47 -4.92
C GLY A 121 -2.24 -12.91 -4.92
N LYS A 122 -1.15 -13.14 -5.67
CA LYS A 122 -0.47 -14.42 -5.81
C LYS A 122 0.55 -14.68 -4.70
N SER A 123 0.76 -13.73 -3.79
CA SER A 123 1.67 -13.86 -2.65
C SER A 123 1.11 -14.72 -1.53
N GLU A 124 2.02 -15.25 -0.72
CA GLU A 124 1.73 -16.20 0.35
C GLU A 124 0.84 -15.61 1.46
N GLY A 125 0.21 -16.50 2.23
CA GLY A 125 -0.58 -16.18 3.42
C GLY A 125 -1.90 -15.51 3.08
N ASP A 126 -2.73 -15.27 4.09
CA ASP A 126 -4.05 -14.60 4.00
C ASP A 126 -4.21 -13.44 5.00
N VAL A 127 -3.15 -13.15 5.75
CA VAL A 127 -3.04 -12.07 6.72
C VAL A 127 -2.01 -11.05 6.22
N SER A 128 -2.30 -9.77 6.44
CA SER A 128 -1.40 -8.70 6.05
C SER A 128 -1.38 -7.56 7.06
N HIS A 129 -0.30 -6.81 7.11
CA HIS A 129 -0.10 -5.68 8.03
C HIS A 129 1.01 -4.77 7.50
N LEU A 130 1.08 -3.54 8.03
CA LEU A 130 2.04 -2.54 7.54
C LEU A 130 3.50 -3.01 7.67
N PHE A 131 3.88 -3.67 8.77
CA PHE A 131 5.23 -4.28 8.86
C PHE A 131 5.52 -5.31 7.76
N GLY A 132 4.51 -6.10 7.36
CA GLY A 132 4.66 -7.09 6.29
C GLY A 132 4.80 -6.42 4.93
N PHE A 133 4.09 -5.31 4.69
CA PHE A 133 4.30 -4.47 3.51
C PHE A 133 5.71 -3.88 3.47
N ILE A 134 6.21 -3.37 4.60
CA ILE A 134 7.57 -2.80 4.71
C ILE A 134 8.61 -3.87 4.39
N LYS A 135 8.53 -5.03 5.05
CA LYS A 135 9.47 -6.14 4.85
C LYS A 135 9.40 -6.76 3.46
N GLY A 136 8.20 -6.87 2.89
CA GLY A 136 8.00 -7.31 1.52
C GLY A 136 8.63 -6.36 0.50
N LEU A 137 8.39 -5.05 0.67
CA LEU A 137 8.95 -4.04 -0.21
C LEU A 137 10.48 -3.94 -0.10
N GLU A 138 11.03 -4.00 1.12
CA GLU A 138 12.48 -4.03 1.39
C GLU A 138 13.15 -5.19 0.65
N ALA A 139 12.59 -6.40 0.77
CA ALA A 139 13.10 -7.60 0.09
C ALA A 139 12.98 -7.50 -1.43
N VAL A 140 11.86 -7.00 -1.95
CA VAL A 140 11.65 -6.81 -3.39
C VAL A 140 12.62 -5.80 -3.98
N MET A 141 12.79 -4.64 -3.34
CA MET A 141 13.75 -3.64 -3.81
C MET A 141 15.17 -4.19 -3.80
N THR A 142 15.56 -4.88 -2.73
CA THR A 142 16.87 -5.54 -2.64
C THR A 142 17.06 -6.58 -3.74
N HIS A 143 16.05 -7.39 -4.03
CA HIS A 143 16.10 -8.39 -5.09
C HIS A 143 16.22 -7.76 -6.49
N ILE A 144 15.51 -6.66 -6.76
CA ILE A 144 15.61 -5.96 -8.04
C ILE A 144 16.99 -5.33 -8.19
N GLU A 145 17.52 -4.67 -7.16
CA GLU A 145 18.85 -4.01 -7.19
C GLU A 145 20.04 -4.97 -7.41
N GLN A 146 19.84 -6.29 -7.27
CA GLN A 146 20.85 -7.28 -7.64
C GLN A 146 21.05 -7.43 -9.16
N GLN A 147 20.09 -6.98 -9.96
CA GLN A 147 20.04 -7.21 -11.41
C GLN A 147 19.72 -5.93 -12.20
N ASP A 148 18.95 -5.01 -11.62
CA ASP A 148 18.51 -3.76 -12.23
C ASP A 148 18.55 -2.62 -11.21
N SER A 149 19.03 -1.43 -11.59
CA SER A 149 18.98 -0.28 -10.69
C SER A 149 17.60 0.39 -10.73
N ILE A 150 16.92 0.52 -9.59
CA ILE A 150 15.58 1.12 -9.52
C ILE A 150 15.70 2.63 -9.69
N HIS A 151 15.25 3.12 -10.84
CA HIS A 151 15.20 4.54 -11.17
C HIS A 151 14.08 5.27 -10.41
N GLY A 152 12.92 4.63 -10.26
CA GLY A 152 11.79 5.24 -9.58
C GLY A 152 10.73 4.27 -9.07
N VAL A 153 9.91 4.77 -8.15
CA VAL A 153 8.86 4.00 -7.49
C VAL A 153 7.54 4.76 -7.57
N VAL A 154 6.47 4.07 -7.99
CA VAL A 154 5.09 4.57 -7.89
C VAL A 154 4.37 3.75 -6.83
N ALA A 155 4.01 4.39 -5.72
CA ALA A 155 3.33 3.73 -4.62
C ALA A 155 1.92 4.28 -4.44
N HIS A 156 0.96 3.40 -4.17
CA HIS A 156 -0.45 3.74 -3.96
C HIS A 156 -0.90 3.41 -2.54
N SER A 157 -1.66 4.32 -1.92
CA SER A 157 -2.35 4.10 -0.64
C SER A 157 -1.40 3.54 0.42
N MET A 158 -1.69 2.40 1.05
CA MET A 158 -0.81 1.81 2.07
C MET A 158 0.60 1.44 1.56
N GLY A 159 0.77 1.26 0.24
CA GLY A 159 2.10 1.11 -0.37
C GLY A 159 2.97 2.35 -0.22
N THR A 160 2.36 3.55 -0.13
CA THR A 160 3.11 4.80 0.15
C THR A 160 3.69 4.80 1.56
N LEU A 161 2.94 4.27 2.53
CA LEU A 161 3.43 4.15 3.91
C LEU A 161 4.58 3.18 4.01
N SER A 162 4.48 2.01 3.35
CA SER A 162 5.57 1.05 3.37
C SER A 162 6.83 1.62 2.75
N LEU A 163 6.71 2.40 1.66
CA LEU A 163 7.84 3.07 1.04
C LEU A 163 8.47 4.14 1.96
N LEU A 164 7.66 5.00 2.57
CA LEU A 164 8.16 6.04 3.49
C LEU A 164 8.81 5.46 4.77
N ASN A 165 8.45 4.24 5.13
CA ASN A 165 9.02 3.53 6.28
C ASN A 165 10.36 2.84 5.98
N LEU A 166 10.76 2.68 4.70
CA LEU A 166 12.10 2.16 4.35
C LEU A 166 13.21 3.13 4.76
N SER A 167 14.45 2.67 4.77
CA SER A 167 15.60 3.52 5.08
C SER A 167 15.76 4.66 4.06
N SER A 168 16.43 5.76 4.45
CA SER A 168 16.65 6.90 3.55
C SER A 168 17.49 6.52 2.33
N GLU A 169 18.44 5.59 2.51
CA GLU A 169 19.33 5.07 1.46
C GLU A 169 18.54 4.33 0.37
N MET A 170 17.47 3.63 0.74
CA MET A 170 16.58 2.96 -0.22
C MET A 170 15.76 3.94 -1.07
N LEU A 171 15.63 5.20 -0.65
CA LEU A 171 14.93 6.24 -1.41
C LEU A 171 15.87 7.23 -2.10
N GLN A 172 17.11 7.35 -1.61
CA GLN A 172 18.09 8.30 -2.09
C GLN A 172 18.33 8.15 -3.60
N GLY A 173 18.30 9.27 -4.31
CA GLY A 173 18.56 9.32 -5.76
C GLY A 173 17.40 8.85 -6.64
N ARG A 174 16.31 8.33 -6.07
CA ARG A 174 15.17 7.78 -6.82
C ARG A 174 14.07 8.81 -7.04
N ARG A 175 13.36 8.68 -8.15
CA ARG A 175 12.10 9.41 -8.41
C ARG A 175 10.96 8.70 -7.69
N VAL A 176 10.20 9.41 -6.86
CA VAL A 176 9.14 8.79 -6.06
C VAL A 176 7.80 9.44 -6.35
N VAL A 177 6.79 8.62 -6.65
CA VAL A 177 5.40 9.05 -6.76
C VAL A 177 4.58 8.41 -5.64
N LEU A 178 3.92 9.24 -4.84
CA LEU A 178 2.97 8.83 -3.81
C LEU A 178 1.55 9.16 -4.27
N VAL A 179 0.73 8.14 -4.48
CA VAL A 179 -0.66 8.30 -4.91
C VAL A 179 -1.61 7.98 -3.76
N ALA A 180 -2.45 8.96 -3.40
CA ALA A 180 -3.44 8.86 -2.31
C ALA A 180 -2.86 8.36 -0.97
N PRO A 181 -1.82 9.00 -0.41
CA PRO A 181 -1.18 8.53 0.81
C PRO A 181 -2.08 8.68 2.05
N PRO A 182 -2.32 7.62 2.84
CA PRO A 182 -3.08 7.69 4.10
C PRO A 182 -2.24 8.34 5.20
N ILE A 183 -2.35 9.65 5.37
CA ILE A 183 -1.49 10.42 6.30
C ILE A 183 -1.76 10.12 7.79
N GLU A 184 -3.02 9.96 8.19
CA GLU A 184 -3.41 9.68 9.59
C GLU A 184 -3.84 8.21 9.73
N TYR A 185 -2.97 7.30 9.29
CA TYR A 185 -3.35 5.92 9.02
C TYR A 185 -3.94 5.20 10.23
N PHE A 186 -3.29 5.27 11.40
CA PHE A 186 -3.83 4.61 12.59
C PHE A 186 -5.03 5.37 13.16
N GLY A 187 -5.04 6.70 13.04
CA GLY A 187 -6.20 7.52 13.40
C GLY A 187 -7.47 7.07 12.67
N ASP A 188 -7.39 7.00 11.33
CA ASP A 188 -8.46 6.52 10.46
C ASP A 188 -8.81 5.06 10.74
N MET A 189 -7.81 4.22 11.01
CA MET A 189 -8.00 2.83 11.43
C MET A 189 -8.86 2.74 12.70
N PHE A 190 -8.55 3.52 13.74
CA PHE A 190 -9.32 3.56 14.99
C PHE A 190 -10.74 4.10 14.82
N VAL A 191 -10.96 5.02 13.88
CA VAL A 191 -12.30 5.48 13.53
C VAL A 191 -13.09 4.35 12.87
N LYS A 192 -12.50 3.65 11.89
CA LYS A 192 -13.16 2.57 11.15
C LYS A 192 -13.51 1.37 12.03
N ILE A 193 -12.61 0.91 12.90
CA ILE A 193 -12.94 -0.19 13.83
C ILE A 193 -14.09 0.20 14.77
N ARG A 194 -14.12 1.46 15.25
CA ARG A 194 -15.16 1.95 16.15
C ARG A 194 -16.51 1.96 15.45
N GLN A 195 -16.56 2.46 14.22
CA GLN A 195 -17.77 2.46 13.38
C GLN A 195 -18.25 1.04 13.06
N ALA A 196 -17.32 0.10 12.88
CA ALA A 196 -17.61 -1.32 12.65
C ALA A 196 -18.03 -2.09 13.92
N GLY A 197 -17.97 -1.46 15.10
CA GLY A 197 -18.28 -2.09 16.39
C GLY A 197 -17.17 -2.98 16.94
N VAL A 198 -16.01 -3.02 16.27
CA VAL A 198 -14.86 -3.86 16.62
C VAL A 198 -14.17 -3.34 17.89
N SER A 199 -13.78 -4.28 18.77
CA SER A 199 -13.07 -3.99 20.02
C SER A 199 -11.74 -3.26 19.80
N LYS A 200 -11.62 -2.05 20.38
CA LYS A 200 -10.34 -1.31 20.43
C LYS A 200 -9.25 -2.11 21.13
N LYS A 201 -9.59 -2.82 22.21
CA LYS A 201 -8.65 -3.66 22.99
C LYS A 201 -8.04 -4.76 22.10
N MET A 202 -8.84 -5.40 21.25
CA MET A 202 -8.37 -6.40 20.30
C MET A 202 -7.38 -5.81 19.30
N LEU A 203 -7.71 -4.66 18.67
CA LEU A 203 -6.78 -4.00 17.76
C LEU A 203 -5.48 -3.62 18.46
N MET A 204 -5.55 -3.05 19.67
CA MET A 204 -4.36 -2.69 20.45
C MET A 204 -3.46 -3.90 20.70
N HIS A 205 -4.02 -5.05 21.10
CA HIS A 205 -3.23 -6.27 21.28
C HIS A 205 -2.51 -6.71 20.00
N ILE A 206 -3.16 -6.58 18.84
CA ILE A 206 -2.57 -6.92 17.53
C ILE A 206 -1.44 -5.95 17.18
N LEU A 207 -1.69 -4.64 17.31
CA LEU A 207 -0.69 -3.61 17.02
C LEU A 207 0.54 -3.75 17.94
N GLU A 208 0.32 -3.92 19.25
CA GLU A 208 1.39 -4.15 20.23
C GLU A 208 2.14 -5.47 19.99
N HIS A 209 1.47 -6.51 19.49
CA HIS A 209 2.12 -7.76 19.13
C HIS A 209 3.12 -7.54 18.00
N TYR A 210 2.72 -6.86 16.93
CA TYR A 210 3.63 -6.57 15.83
C TYR A 210 4.74 -5.59 16.22
N SER A 211 4.44 -4.58 17.05
CA SER A 211 5.47 -3.71 17.58
C SER A 211 6.53 -4.45 18.38
N ARG A 212 6.12 -5.38 19.25
CA ARG A 212 7.06 -6.23 20.00
C ARG A 212 7.86 -7.14 19.10
N ARG A 213 7.22 -7.75 18.10
CA ARG A 213 7.88 -8.66 17.14
C ARG A 213 8.95 -7.94 16.31
N HIS A 214 8.69 -6.71 15.90
CA HIS A 214 9.59 -5.94 15.02
C HIS A 214 10.46 -4.90 15.77
N GLY A 215 10.30 -4.77 17.09
CA GLY A 215 11.06 -3.82 17.90
C GLY A 215 10.75 -2.34 17.63
N ILE A 216 9.65 -2.03 16.94
CA ILE A 216 9.27 -0.67 16.51
C ILE A 216 7.85 -0.37 17.00
N PRO A 217 7.63 0.70 17.80
CA PRO A 217 6.30 1.17 18.12
C PRO A 217 5.51 1.48 16.84
N TRP A 218 4.29 0.95 16.71
CA TRP A 218 3.48 1.10 15.50
C TRP A 218 3.18 2.58 15.20
N GLN A 219 3.13 3.41 16.23
CA GLN A 219 3.00 4.87 16.12
C GLN A 219 4.12 5.48 15.28
N ASN A 220 5.33 4.94 15.37
CA ASN A 220 6.49 5.44 14.63
C ASN A 220 6.39 5.17 13.12
N LEU A 221 5.42 4.36 12.68
CA LEU A 221 5.17 4.10 11.26
C LEU A 221 4.34 5.21 10.58
N GLU A 222 3.80 6.16 11.35
CA GLU A 222 3.04 7.29 10.80
C GLU A 222 3.95 8.21 9.97
N PRO A 223 3.47 8.74 8.83
CA PRO A 223 4.24 9.61 7.94
C PRO A 223 4.93 10.80 8.62
N VAL A 224 4.37 11.31 9.72
CA VAL A 224 4.96 12.43 10.50
C VAL A 224 6.38 12.14 10.97
N HIS A 225 6.72 10.88 11.23
CA HIS A 225 8.05 10.46 11.66
C HIS A 225 9.05 10.30 10.51
N HIS A 226 8.61 10.46 9.26
CA HIS A 226 9.42 10.27 8.06
C HIS A 226 9.60 11.55 7.22
N ARG A 227 9.22 12.71 7.78
CA ARG A 227 9.32 14.02 7.10
C ARG A 227 10.71 14.35 6.58
N ALA A 228 11.77 13.91 7.28
CA ALA A 228 13.16 14.14 6.86
C ALA A 228 13.52 13.50 5.51
N LYS A 229 12.75 12.49 5.07
CA LYS A 229 12.92 11.83 3.77
C LYS A 229 12.21 12.57 2.63
N LEU A 230 11.39 13.57 2.93
CA LEU A 230 10.62 14.29 1.93
C LEU A 230 11.51 15.35 1.25
N HIS A 231 11.73 15.19 -0.05
CA HIS A 231 12.53 16.11 -0.87
C HIS A 231 11.81 16.43 -2.20
N SER A 232 12.37 17.33 -3.01
CA SER A 232 11.81 17.77 -4.30
C SER A 232 11.72 16.70 -5.38
N GLY A 233 12.38 15.57 -5.17
CA GLY A 233 12.30 14.37 -6.02
C GLY A 233 11.10 13.48 -5.73
N ILE A 234 10.20 13.92 -4.85
CA ILE A 234 8.93 13.25 -4.54
C ILE A 234 7.77 14.04 -5.14
N PHE A 235 6.95 13.34 -5.92
CA PHE A 235 5.68 13.82 -6.45
C PHE A 235 4.51 13.14 -5.74
N VAL A 236 3.53 13.92 -5.31
CA VAL A 236 2.34 13.43 -4.61
C VAL A 236 1.12 13.78 -5.42
N VAL A 237 0.23 12.81 -5.62
CA VAL A 237 -1.07 13.01 -6.27
C VAL A 237 -2.17 12.55 -5.32
N HIS A 238 -3.15 13.40 -5.06
CA HIS A 238 -4.31 13.02 -4.25
C HIS A 238 -5.58 13.69 -4.78
N ASP A 239 -6.63 12.89 -4.93
CA ASP A 239 -7.95 13.37 -5.33
C ASP A 239 -8.74 13.99 -4.17
N GLN A 240 -9.38 15.13 -4.41
CA GLN A 240 -10.19 15.85 -3.43
C GLN A 240 -11.41 15.08 -2.95
N GLN A 241 -11.93 14.14 -3.75
CA GLN A 241 -13.10 13.33 -3.44
C GLN A 241 -12.72 11.90 -3.02
N ASP A 242 -11.47 11.70 -2.57
CA ASP A 242 -11.06 10.44 -1.96
C ASP A 242 -11.83 10.18 -0.67
N ARG A 243 -12.66 9.12 -0.69
CA ARG A 243 -13.48 8.68 0.44
C ARG A 243 -12.77 7.71 1.38
N ILE A 244 -11.63 7.15 0.94
CA ILE A 244 -10.88 6.16 1.68
C ILE A 244 -9.81 6.82 2.53
N CYS A 245 -9.09 7.78 1.95
CA CYS A 245 -8.05 8.56 2.58
C CYS A 245 -8.43 10.05 2.52
N PRO A 246 -8.66 10.74 3.64
CA PRO A 246 -9.07 12.15 3.60
C PRO A 246 -8.01 13.04 2.93
N TYR A 247 -8.38 13.66 1.81
CA TYR A 247 -7.51 14.57 1.04
C TYR A 247 -6.90 15.69 1.89
N MET A 248 -7.69 16.27 2.81
CA MET A 248 -7.25 17.38 3.65
C MET A 248 -6.04 17.03 4.51
N ASN A 249 -5.93 15.77 4.96
CA ASN A 249 -4.78 15.32 5.75
C ASN A 249 -3.51 15.38 4.90
N SER A 250 -3.54 14.96 3.63
CA SER A 250 -2.41 15.11 2.72
C SER A 250 -2.10 16.56 2.39
N ARG A 251 -3.12 17.36 2.06
CA ARG A 251 -2.94 18.78 1.75
C ARG A 251 -2.23 19.51 2.89
N GLN A 252 -2.67 19.30 4.13
CA GLN A 252 -2.05 19.91 5.30
C GLN A 252 -0.66 19.37 5.56
N PHE A 253 -0.46 18.06 5.45
CA PHE A 253 0.81 17.41 5.75
C PHE A 253 1.94 17.84 4.81
N PHE A 254 1.66 17.95 3.51
CA PHE A 254 2.65 18.31 2.50
C PHE A 254 2.79 19.82 2.27
N ALA A 255 1.92 20.66 2.84
CA ALA A 255 2.00 22.12 2.70
C ALA A 255 3.33 22.71 3.18
N SER A 256 3.99 22.06 4.14
CA SER A 256 5.26 22.50 4.71
C SER A 256 6.44 21.60 4.33
N THR A 257 6.37 20.93 3.18
CA THR A 257 7.43 20.01 2.71
C THR A 257 7.88 20.40 1.30
N PRO A 258 9.10 20.03 0.88
CA PRO A 258 9.61 20.38 -0.45
C PRO A 258 9.05 19.52 -1.59
N VAL A 259 8.06 18.66 -1.32
CA VAL A 259 7.51 17.75 -2.34
C VAL A 259 6.68 18.53 -3.36
N THR A 260 6.56 17.99 -4.57
CA THR A 260 5.57 18.50 -5.52
C THR A 260 4.22 17.86 -5.21
N PHE A 261 3.23 18.63 -4.76
CA PHE A 261 1.88 18.15 -4.46
C PHE A 261 0.89 18.56 -5.55
N HIS A 262 0.19 17.58 -6.15
CA HIS A 262 -0.83 17.79 -7.15
C HIS A 262 -2.18 17.25 -6.67
N SER A 263 -3.23 18.03 -6.91
CA SER A 263 -4.59 17.71 -6.52
C SER A 263 -5.42 17.41 -7.75
N THR A 264 -6.15 16.31 -7.73
CA THR A 264 -7.18 16.01 -8.74
C THR A 264 -8.57 16.21 -8.15
N ASP A 265 -9.60 16.22 -8.99
CA ASP A 265 -10.98 16.31 -8.55
C ASP A 265 -11.84 15.25 -9.24
N GLY A 266 -12.66 14.55 -8.46
CA GLY A 266 -13.64 13.60 -8.96
C GLY A 266 -13.10 12.24 -9.42
N LEU A 267 -11.81 11.93 -9.24
CA LEU A 267 -11.24 10.62 -9.56
C LEU A 267 -11.43 9.62 -8.39
N GLY A 268 -11.40 10.10 -7.15
CA GLY A 268 -11.38 9.30 -5.93
C GLY A 268 -10.14 8.39 -5.81
N HIS A 269 -10.17 7.49 -4.82
CA HIS A 269 -9.02 6.71 -4.38
C HIS A 269 -8.34 5.84 -5.45
N HIS A 270 -9.12 5.29 -6.40
CA HIS A 270 -8.63 4.30 -7.35
C HIS A 270 -8.58 4.77 -8.81
N ARG A 271 -9.51 5.64 -9.26
CA ARG A 271 -9.52 6.06 -10.68
C ARG A 271 -8.34 6.97 -11.00
N VAL A 272 -7.77 7.63 -9.98
CA VAL A 272 -6.54 8.42 -10.09
C VAL A 272 -5.39 7.64 -10.75
N LEU A 273 -5.29 6.32 -10.54
CA LEU A 273 -4.26 5.48 -11.16
C LEU A 273 -4.48 5.17 -12.65
N ARG A 274 -5.69 5.44 -13.17
CA ARG A 274 -6.07 5.17 -14.57
C ARG A 274 -6.31 6.45 -15.36
N ASP A 275 -6.15 7.59 -14.72
CA ASP A 275 -6.34 8.89 -15.34
C ASP A 275 -5.14 9.22 -16.22
N ARG A 276 -5.43 9.71 -17.44
CA ARG A 276 -4.40 9.96 -18.46
C ARG A 276 -3.52 11.17 -18.10
N ASP A 277 -4.10 12.20 -17.50
CA ASP A 277 -3.36 13.39 -17.12
C ASP A 277 -2.45 13.08 -15.94
N VAL A 278 -2.95 12.33 -14.95
CA VAL A 278 -2.13 11.80 -13.85
C VAL A 278 -0.99 10.93 -14.39
N PHE A 279 -1.27 10.03 -15.32
CA PHE A 279 -0.22 9.21 -15.95
C PHE A 279 0.84 10.08 -16.63
N ALA A 280 0.45 11.09 -17.41
CA ALA A 280 1.38 11.99 -18.07
C ALA A 280 2.27 12.75 -17.06
N MET A 281 1.70 13.18 -15.92
CA MET A 281 2.46 13.79 -14.84
C MET A 281 3.44 12.82 -14.17
N ILE A 282 3.05 11.56 -13.98
CA ILE A 282 3.93 10.50 -13.46
C ILE A 282 5.11 10.30 -14.40
N VAL A 283 4.87 10.12 -15.70
CA VAL A 283 5.94 9.95 -16.71
C VAL A 283 6.85 11.17 -16.74
N LYS A 284 6.29 12.39 -16.72
CA LYS A 284 7.07 13.63 -16.65
C LYS A 284 7.96 13.67 -15.41
N HIS A 285 7.46 13.24 -14.26
CA HIS A 285 8.24 13.19 -13.02
C HIS A 285 9.35 12.14 -13.08
N MET A 286 9.10 10.98 -13.70
CA MET A 286 10.11 9.95 -13.93
C MET A 286 11.21 10.42 -14.89
N GLY A 287 10.92 11.40 -15.76
CA GLY A 287 11.95 12.20 -16.42
C GLY A 287 12.74 11.50 -17.52
N VAL A 288 12.27 10.35 -18.02
CA VAL A 288 12.96 9.61 -19.10
C VAL A 288 11.93 8.95 -20.02
N VAL A 289 11.60 9.56 -21.14
CA VAL A 289 10.88 8.84 -22.20
C VAL A 289 11.94 8.15 -23.07
N VAL A 290 12.12 6.84 -22.91
CA VAL A 290 12.90 6.07 -23.88
C VAL A 290 11.92 5.64 -24.97
N LYS A 291 11.86 6.39 -26.06
CA LYS A 291 11.26 5.85 -27.27
C LYS A 291 12.27 5.87 -28.41
N PRO A 292 12.17 4.83 -29.27
CA PRO A 292 13.26 4.28 -30.08
C PRO A 292 13.86 5.26 -31.08
#